data_AF-A0A0P7YAL9-F1
#
_entry.id   AF-A0A0P7YAL9-F1
#
_cell.length_a   1.000
_cell.length_b   1.000
_cell.length_c   1.000
_cell.angle_alpha   90.00
_cell.angle_beta   90.00
_cell.angle_gamma   90.00
#
_symmetry.space_group_name_H-M   'P 1'
#
loop_
_entity.id
_entity.type
_entity.pdbx_description
1 polymer ?
#
loop_
_entity_poly.entity_id
_entity_poly.type
_entity_poly.pdbx_seq_one_letter_code
_entity_poly.pdbx_strand_id
1 'polypeptide(L)'
;MRQIALALAALALAGSAQAQSSYTCSVSELQFEGTSDQSWIDGNMAKIFTIEPMGDRVRLSTRSPRFDPTQTELILVSDQGMSAVAATMSVTGMDVLAYPASAARREGPFEATWSVINESFVNTWVLACQG
;
A
#
# COMPACT_ATOMS: atom_id res chain seq x y z
N MET A 1 -17.07 35.97 -52.93
CA MET A 1 -17.77 34.72 -52.56
C MET A 1 -16.73 33.74 -52.07
N ARG A 2 -16.51 33.65 -50.75
CA ARG A 2 -16.92 32.51 -49.90
C ARG A 2 -16.49 31.16 -50.49
N GLN A 3 -15.50 30.51 -49.87
CA GLN A 3 -15.70 29.23 -49.19
C GLN A 3 -14.46 28.91 -48.34
N ILE A 4 -14.70 28.88 -47.03
CA ILE A 4 -13.76 28.54 -45.96
C ILE A 4 -13.73 27.01 -45.91
N ALA A 5 -12.57 26.41 -46.14
CA ALA A 5 -12.36 24.97 -46.02
C ALA A 5 -11.91 24.60 -44.61
N LEU A 6 -12.43 23.46 -44.19
CA LEU A 6 -12.56 22.89 -42.85
C LEU A 6 -11.25 22.63 -42.07
N ALA A 7 -11.44 22.73 -40.74
CA ALA A 7 -11.03 21.82 -39.67
C ALA A 7 -9.58 21.33 -39.62
N LEU A 8 -8.91 21.63 -38.50
CA LEU A 8 -8.26 20.65 -37.63
C LEU A 8 -7.71 21.41 -36.40
N ALA A 9 -8.41 21.33 -35.27
CA ALA A 9 -7.77 21.53 -33.97
C ALA A 9 -8.14 20.30 -33.15
N ALA A 10 -7.28 19.29 -33.25
CA ALA A 10 -7.34 18.12 -32.41
C ALA A 10 -7.35 18.60 -30.95
N LEU A 11 -8.44 18.32 -30.23
CA LEU A 11 -8.40 18.34 -28.77
C LEU A 11 -7.35 17.32 -28.37
N ALA A 12 -6.16 17.79 -28.03
CA ALA A 12 -5.24 17.02 -27.22
C ALA A 12 -5.92 16.84 -25.85
N LEU A 13 -6.72 15.79 -25.72
CA LEU A 13 -7.00 15.15 -24.44
C LEU A 13 -5.69 14.51 -23.97
N ALA A 14 -4.70 15.35 -23.64
CA ALA A 14 -3.72 15.01 -22.63
C ALA A 14 -4.44 15.10 -21.29
N GLY A 15 -5.37 14.15 -21.07
CA GLY A 15 -5.78 13.81 -19.72
C GLY A 15 -4.51 13.36 -19.04
N SER A 16 -3.96 14.25 -18.22
CA SER A 16 -2.88 13.94 -17.29
C SER A 16 -3.17 12.59 -16.67
N ALA A 17 -2.34 11.59 -16.97
CA ALA A 17 -2.26 10.38 -16.17
C ALA A 17 -1.86 10.88 -14.78
N GLN A 18 -2.86 11.15 -13.93
CA GLN A 18 -2.63 11.42 -12.53
C GLN A 18 -1.94 10.18 -12.03
N ALA A 19 -0.67 10.39 -11.73
CA ALA A 19 0.22 9.40 -11.24
C ALA A 19 -0.36 8.90 -9.91
N GLN A 20 -1.12 7.80 -9.92
CA GLN A 20 -1.76 7.26 -8.71
C GLN A 20 -0.69 6.98 -7.66
N SER A 21 -0.58 7.84 -6.64
CA SER A 21 0.54 7.84 -5.70
C SER A 21 0.35 6.87 -4.54
N SER A 22 -0.83 6.24 -4.43
CA SER A 22 -1.19 5.40 -3.30
C SER A 22 -2.07 4.22 -3.70
N TYR A 23 -1.89 3.10 -3.01
CA TYR A 23 -2.71 1.90 -3.10
C TYR A 23 -3.60 1.79 -1.87
N THR A 24 -4.87 1.49 -2.08
CA THR A 24 -5.76 1.10 -0.98
C THR A 24 -5.76 -0.41 -0.88
N CYS A 25 -5.51 -0.95 0.30
CA CYS A 25 -5.47 -2.38 0.53
C CYS A 25 -6.41 -2.81 1.65
N SER A 26 -7.11 -3.92 1.44
CA SER A 26 -7.89 -4.61 2.47
C SER A 26 -7.11 -5.82 2.97
N VAL A 27 -7.32 -6.22 4.22
CA VAL A 27 -6.74 -7.45 4.76
C VAL A 27 -7.45 -8.66 4.14
N SER A 28 -6.70 -9.50 3.43
CA SER A 28 -7.19 -10.79 2.90
C SER A 28 -6.95 -11.91 3.90
N GLU A 29 -5.87 -11.84 4.67
CA GLU A 29 -5.50 -12.82 5.69
C GLU A 29 -4.73 -12.14 6.83
N LEU A 30 -4.94 -12.63 8.05
CA LEU A 30 -4.19 -12.25 9.24
C LEU A 30 -3.51 -13.49 9.81
N GLN A 31 -2.18 -13.46 9.87
CA GLN A 31 -1.36 -14.48 10.51
C GLN A 31 -0.83 -13.91 11.82
N PHE A 32 -1.12 -14.59 12.91
CA PHE A 32 -0.75 -14.14 14.25
C PHE A 32 -0.73 -15.34 15.20
N GLU A 33 0.00 -15.19 16.30
CA GLU A 33 0.00 -16.14 17.40
C GLU A 33 -0.40 -15.41 18.68
N GLY A 34 -1.08 -16.11 19.60
CA GLY A 34 -1.21 -15.64 20.98
C GLY A 34 -2.52 -14.95 21.36
N THR A 35 -3.58 -15.01 20.55
CA THR A 35 -4.92 -14.66 21.03
C THR A 35 -6.03 -15.48 20.37
N SER A 36 -7.14 -15.69 21.08
CA SER A 36 -8.39 -16.24 20.54
C SER A 36 -9.52 -15.21 20.60
N ASP A 37 -9.19 -13.94 20.88
CA ASP A 37 -10.17 -12.86 20.96
C ASP A 37 -10.69 -12.52 19.56
N GLN A 38 -11.90 -12.99 19.26
CA GLN A 38 -12.56 -12.76 17.98
C GLN A 38 -12.77 -11.26 17.69
N SER A 39 -13.00 -10.43 18.72
CA SER A 39 -13.19 -8.99 18.52
C SER A 39 -11.92 -8.32 18.01
N TRP A 40 -10.77 -8.76 18.53
CA TRP A 40 -9.45 -8.31 18.08
C TRP A 40 -9.15 -8.80 16.65
N ILE A 41 -9.46 -10.07 16.36
CA ILE A 41 -9.27 -10.66 15.02
C ILE A 41 -10.13 -9.91 13.98
N ASP A 42 -11.43 -9.76 14.24
CA ASP A 42 -12.36 -9.05 13.37
C ASP A 42 -11.94 -7.60 13.14
N GLY A 43 -11.49 -6.91 14.20
CA GLY A 43 -11.01 -5.54 14.10
C GLY A 43 -9.78 -5.40 13.20
N ASN A 44 -8.89 -6.42 13.21
CA ASN A 44 -7.69 -6.44 12.39
C ASN A 44 -8.01 -6.81 10.94
N MET A 45 -8.90 -7.79 10.72
CA MET A 45 -9.40 -8.13 9.38
C MET A 45 -10.17 -6.97 8.74
N ALA A 46 -10.81 -6.11 9.53
CA ALA A 46 -11.53 -4.92 9.05
C ALA A 46 -10.62 -3.69 8.80
N LYS A 47 -9.30 -3.80 9.01
CA LYS A 47 -8.36 -2.70 8.70
C LYS A 47 -8.31 -2.44 7.20
N ILE A 48 -8.22 -1.16 6.87
CA ILE A 48 -7.87 -0.70 5.53
C ILE A 48 -6.52 -0.01 5.61
N PHE A 49 -5.64 -0.38 4.70
CA PHE A 49 -4.31 0.14 4.55
C PHE A 49 -4.22 1.07 3.36
N THR A 50 -3.35 2.06 3.45
CA THR A 50 -2.92 2.86 2.32
C THR A 50 -1.41 2.77 2.23
N ILE A 51 -0.91 2.29 1.09
CA ILE A 51 0.52 2.23 0.78
C ILE A 51 0.84 3.36 -0.18
N GLU A 52 1.67 4.32 0.23
CA GLU A 52 2.08 5.46 -0.58
C GLU A 52 3.61 5.43 -0.76
N PRO A 53 4.12 4.95 -1.91
CA PRO A 53 5.54 5.02 -2.23
C PRO A 53 5.98 6.47 -2.48
N MET A 54 7.08 6.87 -1.85
CA MET A 54 7.61 8.25 -1.82
C MET A 54 9.12 8.28 -2.08
N GLY A 55 9.56 7.74 -3.22
CA GLY A 55 10.98 7.62 -3.55
C GLY A 55 11.65 6.49 -2.75
N ASP A 56 12.56 6.83 -1.84
CA ASP A 56 13.27 5.88 -0.97
C ASP A 56 12.48 5.49 0.29
N ARG A 57 11.22 5.96 0.39
CA ARG A 57 10.34 5.71 1.52
C ARG A 57 9.00 5.19 1.08
N VAL A 58 8.31 4.55 2.00
CA VAL A 58 6.92 4.17 1.85
C VAL A 58 6.17 4.61 3.09
N ARG A 59 5.08 5.36 2.90
CA ARG A 59 4.15 5.64 3.98
C ARG A 59 3.06 4.58 3.99
N LEU A 60 2.90 3.93 5.13
CA LEU A 60 1.82 3.00 5.41
C LEU A 60 0.86 3.64 6.41
N SER A 61 -0.35 3.92 5.95
CA SER A 61 -1.42 4.44 6.81
C SER A 61 -2.46 3.35 7.06
N THR A 62 -2.98 3.26 8.27
CA THR A 62 -3.99 2.28 8.65
C THR A 62 -5.22 2.99 9.21
N ARG A 63 -6.40 2.49 8.86
CA ARG A 63 -7.68 2.90 9.46
C ARG A 63 -8.51 1.68 9.78
N SER A 64 -9.25 1.74 10.89
CA SER A 64 -10.17 0.68 11.31
C SER A 64 -11.37 1.30 12.01
N PRO A 65 -12.56 0.70 11.94
CA PRO A 65 -13.67 1.10 12.80
C PRO A 65 -13.43 0.87 14.30
N ARG A 66 -12.47 -0.02 14.65
CA ARG A 66 -12.24 -0.48 16.03
C ARG A 66 -10.91 -0.05 16.65
N PHE A 67 -10.00 0.48 15.84
CA PHE A 67 -8.66 0.87 16.29
C PHE A 67 -8.34 2.26 15.78
N ASP A 68 -7.58 3.00 16.58
CA ASP A 68 -7.08 4.31 16.18
C ASP A 68 -6.25 4.22 14.89
N PRO A 69 -6.35 5.23 14.03
CA PRO A 69 -5.55 5.28 12.82
C PRO A 69 -4.07 5.41 13.16
N THR A 70 -3.23 4.70 12.42
CA THR A 70 -1.78 4.78 12.56
C THR A 70 -1.13 5.15 11.23
N GLN A 71 0.03 5.79 11.30
CA GLN A 71 0.86 6.06 10.15
C GLN A 71 2.30 5.68 10.48
N THR A 72 2.89 4.84 9.63
CA THR A 72 4.27 4.39 9.74
C THR A 72 5.01 4.78 8.47
N GLU A 73 6.16 5.44 8.60
CA GLU A 73 7.07 5.67 7.47
C GLU A 73 8.17 4.61 7.49
N LEU A 74 8.29 3.87 6.40
CA LEU A 74 9.26 2.81 6.19
C LEU A 74 10.32 3.27 5.19
N ILE A 75 11.56 2.84 5.38
CA ILE A 75 12.66 3.09 4.45
C ILE A 75 12.74 1.91 3.48
N LEU A 76 12.82 2.17 2.19
CA LEU A 76 12.99 1.17 1.16
C LEU A 76 14.39 0.54 1.30
N VAL A 77 14.43 -0.74 1.64
CA VAL A 77 15.65 -1.52 1.86
C VAL A 77 16.12 -2.18 0.56
N SER A 78 15.17 -2.61 -0.27
CA SER A 78 15.43 -3.23 -1.56
C SER A 78 14.24 -3.00 -2.50
N ASP A 79 14.51 -2.77 -3.78
CA ASP A 79 13.51 -2.66 -4.86
C ASP A 79 13.88 -3.51 -6.09
N GLN A 80 14.88 -4.39 -5.95
CA GLN A 80 15.39 -5.19 -7.05
C GLN A 80 14.65 -6.52 -7.22
N GLY A 81 14.54 -6.98 -8.46
CA GLY A 81 13.90 -8.26 -8.80
C GLY A 81 12.38 -8.15 -8.84
N MET A 82 11.69 -9.10 -8.19
CA MET A 82 10.22 -9.20 -8.21
C MET A 82 9.54 -8.45 -7.05
N SER A 83 10.26 -8.11 -5.99
CA SER A 83 9.69 -7.53 -4.76
C SER A 83 10.47 -6.31 -4.28
N ALA A 84 9.73 -5.33 -3.80
CA ALA A 84 10.20 -4.22 -2.98
C ALA A 84 9.96 -4.54 -1.50
N VAL A 85 10.93 -4.19 -0.67
CA VAL A 85 10.88 -4.37 0.78
C VAL A 85 11.23 -3.04 1.44
N ALA A 86 10.33 -2.54 2.27
CA ALA A 86 10.54 -1.37 3.11
C ALA A 86 10.45 -1.76 4.58
N ALA A 87 11.28 -1.17 5.44
CA ALA A 87 11.29 -1.48 6.85
C ALA A 87 11.54 -0.25 7.72
N THR A 88 11.12 -0.32 8.97
CA THR A 88 11.57 0.60 10.02
C THR A 88 11.75 -0.16 11.32
N MET A 89 12.65 0.33 12.18
CA MET A 89 12.93 -0.27 13.47
C MET A 89 12.69 0.77 14.57
N SER A 90 12.04 0.33 15.62
CA SER A 90 11.72 1.11 16.82
C SER A 90 12.19 0.37 18.06
N VAL A 91 12.09 1.02 19.22
CA VAL A 91 12.35 0.37 20.52
C VAL A 91 11.38 -0.78 20.82
N THR A 92 10.21 -0.81 20.16
CA THR A 92 9.17 -1.83 20.37
C THR A 92 9.21 -2.98 19.37
N GLY A 93 10.09 -2.91 18.37
CA GLY A 93 10.19 -3.93 17.32
C GLY A 93 10.48 -3.36 15.93
N MET A 94 10.27 -4.19 14.92
CA MET A 94 10.51 -3.89 13.52
C MET A 94 9.21 -4.04 12.72
N ASP A 95 8.94 -3.06 11.88
CA ASP A 95 7.90 -3.09 10.87
C ASP A 95 8.53 -3.41 9.52
N VAL A 96 7.98 -4.39 8.80
CA VAL A 96 8.43 -4.77 7.45
C VAL A 96 7.24 -4.80 6.52
N LEU A 97 7.33 -4.09 5.40
CA LEU A 97 6.37 -4.10 4.32
C LEU A 97 7.03 -4.70 3.07
N ALA A 98 6.49 -5.79 2.55
CA ALA A 98 6.90 -6.36 1.27
C ALA A 98 5.75 -6.26 0.26
N TYR A 99 6.08 -5.87 -0.97
CA TYR A 99 5.12 -5.71 -2.07
C TYR A 99 5.84 -5.88 -3.42
N PRO A 100 5.16 -6.14 -4.54
CA PRO A 100 5.84 -6.33 -5.81
C PRO A 100 6.59 -5.08 -6.25
N ALA A 101 7.79 -5.24 -6.82
CA ALA A 101 8.56 -4.12 -7.37
C ALA A 101 7.83 -3.45 -8.56
N SER A 102 6.94 -4.19 -9.23
CA SER A 102 6.04 -3.65 -10.27
C SER A 102 4.98 -2.70 -9.71
N ALA A 103 4.67 -2.75 -8.42
CA ALA A 103 3.74 -1.80 -7.82
C ALA A 103 4.26 -0.37 -7.98
N ALA A 104 5.57 -0.10 -7.83
CA ALA A 104 6.13 1.22 -8.10
C ALA A 104 5.88 1.71 -9.55
N ARG A 105 5.62 0.78 -10.48
CA ARG A 105 5.28 1.03 -11.89
C ARG A 105 3.77 1.04 -12.16
N ARG A 106 2.94 0.84 -11.12
CA ARG A 106 1.46 0.88 -11.14
C ARG A 106 0.79 -0.17 -12.02
N GLU A 107 1.25 -1.40 -11.93
CA GLU A 107 0.67 -2.50 -12.69
C GLU A 107 -0.38 -3.23 -11.84
N GLY A 108 -1.65 -2.87 -12.03
CA GLY A 108 -2.81 -3.68 -11.59
C GLY A 108 -2.93 -3.91 -10.07
N PRO A 109 -3.90 -4.77 -9.67
CA PRO A 109 -4.01 -5.22 -8.30
C PRO A 109 -2.83 -6.12 -7.93
N PHE A 110 -2.43 -6.09 -6.66
CA PHE A 110 -1.35 -6.92 -6.15
C PHE A 110 -1.57 -7.31 -4.69
N GLU A 111 -0.77 -8.26 -4.21
CA GLU A 111 -0.70 -8.60 -2.80
C GLU A 111 0.54 -7.98 -2.14
N ALA A 112 0.39 -7.45 -0.94
CA ALA A 112 1.49 -7.01 -0.09
C ALA A 112 1.40 -7.70 1.27
N THR A 113 2.51 -7.74 2.00
CA THR A 113 2.52 -8.21 3.39
C THR A 113 3.11 -7.14 4.27
N TRP A 114 2.41 -6.82 5.36
CA TRP A 114 2.95 -6.00 6.44
C TRP A 114 3.11 -6.87 7.68
N SER A 115 4.31 -6.87 8.25
CA SER A 115 4.64 -7.61 9.46
C SER A 115 5.13 -6.67 10.55
N VAL A 116 4.58 -6.80 11.75
CA VAL A 116 5.09 -6.18 12.96
C VAL A 116 5.71 -7.27 13.81
N ILE A 117 7.02 -7.13 14.04
CA ILE A 117 7.87 -8.17 14.65
C ILE A 117 8.50 -7.60 15.91
N ASN A 118 8.36 -8.30 17.03
CA ASN A 118 9.14 -8.04 18.23
C ASN A 118 9.52 -9.33 18.95
N GLU A 119 10.13 -9.23 20.13
CA GLU A 119 10.61 -10.38 20.90
C GLU A 119 9.48 -11.33 21.36
N SER A 120 8.24 -10.85 21.42
CA SER A 120 7.10 -11.59 21.97
C SER A 120 6.12 -12.09 20.91
N PHE A 121 6.06 -11.47 19.73
CA PHE A 121 5.12 -11.85 18.69
C PHE A 121 5.54 -11.42 17.29
N VAL A 122 4.93 -12.07 16.30
CA VAL A 122 4.88 -11.64 14.91
C VAL A 122 3.43 -11.60 14.48
N ASN A 123 2.97 -10.42 14.05
CA ASN A 123 1.68 -10.25 13.41
C ASN A 123 1.90 -9.86 11.95
N THR A 124 1.31 -10.60 11.04
CA THR A 124 1.41 -10.38 9.60
C THR A 124 0.03 -10.21 8.99
N TRP A 125 -0.19 -9.08 8.31
CA TRP A 125 -1.37 -8.82 7.50
C TRP A 125 -1.00 -9.07 6.03
N VAL A 126 -1.71 -9.99 5.38
CA VAL A 126 -1.70 -10.12 3.92
C VAL A 126 -2.74 -9.14 3.37
N LEU A 127 -2.31 -8.31 2.43
CA LEU A 127 -3.01 -7.14 1.95
C LEU A 127 -3.34 -7.32 0.47
N ALA A 128 -4.62 -7.29 0.12
CA ALA A 128 -5.07 -7.21 -1.26
C ALA A 128 -5.18 -5.73 -1.66
N CYS A 129 -4.28 -5.27 -2.52
CA CYS A 129 -4.11 -3.87 -2.88
C CYS A 129 -4.72 -3.56 -4.25
N GLN A 130 -5.37 -2.39 -4.33
CA GLN A 130 -5.91 -1.81 -5.55
C GLN A 130 -5.36 -0.39 -5.71
N GLY A 131 -4.93 -0.08 -6.94
CA GLY A 131 -4.40 1.22 -7.31
C GLY A 131 -5.22 1.87 -8.39
#